data_AF-A0A534U5M8-F1
#
_entry.id   AF-A0A534U5M8-F1
#
_cell.length_a   1.000
_cell.length_b   1.000
_cell.length_c   1.000
_cell.angle_alpha   90.00
_cell.angle_beta   90.00
_cell.angle_gamma   90.00
#
_symmetry.space_group_name_H-M   'P 1'
#
loop_
_entity.id
_entity.type
_entity.pdbx_description
1 polymer ?
#
loop_
_entity_poly.entity_id
_entity_poly.type
_entity_poly.pdbx_seq_one_letter_code
_entity_poly.pdbx_strand_id
1 'polypeptide(L)' 'MNVEEYLASRRALVDAALERALAAADGVPPRLHEAMRYAVFSGGKRVRPILTLMACEASGGEPQRALPF' A
#
# COMPACT_ATOMS: atom_id res chain seq x y z
N MET A 1 -16.74 -11.24 -9.05
CA MET A 1 -15.76 -10.15 -8.96
C MET A 1 -15.09 -10.03 -10.32
N ASN A 2 -15.18 -8.88 -10.98
CA ASN A 2 -14.40 -8.61 -12.20
C ASN A 2 -12.99 -8.10 -11.85
N VAL A 3 -12.16 -7.87 -12.86
CA VAL A 3 -10.77 -7.43 -12.66
C VAL A 3 -10.73 -6.04 -12.03
N GLU A 4 -11.62 -5.14 -12.44
CA GLU A 4 -11.71 -3.78 -11.92
C GLU A 4 -12.01 -3.76 -10.42
N GLU A 5 -12.99 -4.54 -9.98
CA GLU A 5 -13.39 -4.73 -8.57
C GLU A 5 -12.24 -5.34 -7.76
N TYR A 6 -11.55 -6.35 -8.32
CA TYR A 6 -10.39 -6.95 -7.67
C TYR A 6 -9.29 -5.91 -7.45
N LEU A 7 -8.90 -5.19 -8.51
CA LEU A 7 -7.86 -4.15 -8.43
C LEU A 7 -8.23 -3.03 -7.45
N ALA A 8 -9.50 -2.61 -7.42
CA ALA A 8 -9.99 -1.63 -6.46
C ALA A 8 -9.86 -2.13 -5.01
N SER A 9 -10.22 -3.39 -4.74
CA SER A 9 -10.10 -4.00 -3.41
C SER A 9 -8.64 -4.07 -2.94
N ARG A 10 -7.71 -4.46 -3.83
CA ARG A 10 -6.28 -4.55 -3.50
C ARG A 10 -5.64 -3.19 -3.35
N ARG A 11 -6.07 -2.21 -4.14
CA ARG A 11 -5.64 -0.82 -3.97
C ARG A 11 -6.03 -0.30 -2.58
N ALA A 12 -7.28 -0.51 -2.15
CA ALA A 12 -7.73 -0.06 -0.83
C ALA A 12 -6.90 -0.70 0.31
N LEU A 13 -6.59 -1.99 0.19
CA LEU A 13 -5.75 -2.70 1.14
C LEU A 13 -4.32 -2.11 1.23
N VAL A 14 -3.72 -1.82 0.07
CA VAL A 14 -2.38 -1.21 -0.02
C VAL A 14 -2.39 0.22 0.52
N ASP A 15 -3.36 1.04 0.15
CA ASP A 15 -3.45 2.42 0.62
C ASP A 15 -3.62 2.45 2.16
N ALA A 16 -4.42 1.56 2.74
CA ALA A 16 -4.55 1.43 4.19
C ALA A 16 -3.24 1.00 4.89
N ALA A 17 -2.45 0.12 4.27
CA ALA A 17 -1.16 -0.28 4.81
C ALA A 17 -0.12 0.85 4.74
N LEU A 18 -0.11 1.61 3.63
CA LEU A 18 0.76 2.77 3.48
C LEU A 18 0.40 3.88 4.48
N GLU A 19 -0.89 4.08 4.77
CA GLU A 19 -1.32 5.04 5.79
C GLU A 19 -0.79 4.70 7.17
N ARG A 20 -0.79 3.41 7.55
CA ARG A 20 -0.20 2.96 8.80
C ARG A 20 1.32 3.12 8.81
N ALA A 21 1.98 2.71 7.73
CA ALA A 21 3.44 2.81 7.60
C ALA A 21 3.96 4.26 7.62
N LEU A 22 3.13 5.21 7.19
CA LEU A 22 3.41 6.65 7.21
C LEU A 22 2.58 7.39 8.26
N ALA A 23 2.07 6.68 9.27
CA ALA A 23 1.57 7.33 10.48
C ALA A 23 2.71 8.16 11.11
N ALA A 24 2.36 9.18 11.89
CA ALA A 24 3.36 10.08 12.49
C ALA A 24 4.44 9.24 13.20
N ALA A 25 5.67 9.34 12.70
CA ALA A 25 6.81 8.66 13.28
C ALA A 25 7.52 9.64 14.22
N ASP A 26 7.63 9.26 15.48
CA ASP A 26 8.32 10.05 16.50
C ASP A 26 9.74 10.42 15.99
N GLY A 27 10.08 11.70 16.07
CA GLY A 27 11.39 12.22 15.64
C GLY A 27 11.51 12.60 14.16
N VAL A 28 10.48 12.42 13.32
CA VAL A 28 10.51 12.91 11.93
C VAL A 28 10.09 14.39 11.86
N PRO A 29 10.89 15.29 11.24
CA PRO A 29 10.51 16.68 11.06
C PRO A 29 9.20 16.84 10.28
N PRO A 30 8.27 17.73 10.69
CA PRO A 30 6.94 17.83 10.08
C PRO A 30 6.95 18.05 8.56
N ARG A 31 7.83 18.92 8.05
CA ARG A 31 7.96 19.17 6.60
C ARG A 31 8.44 17.95 5.81
N LEU A 32 9.31 17.14 6.40
CA LEU A 32 9.80 15.92 5.76
C LEU A 32 8.68 14.88 5.71
N HIS A 33 7.96 14.70 6.82
CA HIS A 33 6.82 13.78 6.88
C HIS A 33 5.73 14.15 5.87
N GLU A 34 5.39 15.45 5.76
CA GLU A 34 4.47 15.97 4.76
C GLU A 34 4.94 15.66 3.33
N ALA A 35 6.21 15.92 3.01
CA ALA A 35 6.77 15.63 1.70
C ALA A 35 6.73 14.13 1.34
N MET A 36 7.03 13.26 2.32
CA MET A 36 6.93 11.80 2.14
C MET A 36 5.49 11.37 1.85
N ARG A 37 4.52 11.86 2.64
CA ARG A 37 3.10 11.57 2.44
C ARG A 37 2.63 12.09 1.08
N TYR A 38 3.01 13.30 0.70
CA TYR A 38 2.70 13.84 -0.62
C TYR A 38 3.22 12.94 -1.75
N ALA A 39 4.50 12.53 -1.68
CA ALA A 39 5.10 11.67 -2.70
C ALA A 39 4.42 10.29 -2.81
N VAL A 40 3.95 9.72 -1.68
CA VAL A 40 3.33 8.38 -1.66
C VAL A 40 1.84 8.43 -2.00
N PHE A 41 1.11 9.48 -1.61
CA PHE A 41 -0.34 9.59 -1.75
C PHE A 41 -0.82 10.53 -2.87
N SER A 42 0.07 11.08 -3.70
CA SER A 42 -0.24 11.94 -4.87
C SER A 42 -0.95 11.22 -6.05
N GLY A 43 -1.56 10.07 -5.79
CA GLY A 43 -2.28 9.26 -6.77
C GLY A 43 -1.46 8.10 -7.34
N GLY A 44 -2.15 7.16 -7.97
CA GLY A 44 -1.53 6.00 -8.61
C GLY A 44 -2.40 4.75 -8.61
N LYS A 45 -2.16 3.85 -9.55
CA LYS A 45 -2.90 2.59 -9.71
C LYS A 45 -2.44 1.47 -8.76
N ARG A 46 -1.35 1.69 -8.01
CA ARG A 46 -0.72 0.70 -7.11
C ARG A 46 -0.40 -0.65 -7.77
N VAL A 47 -0.07 -0.66 -9.06
CA VAL A 47 0.18 -1.89 -9.83
C VAL A 47 1.27 -2.76 -9.21
N ARG A 48 2.41 -2.18 -8.80
CA ARG A 48 3.54 -2.98 -8.26
C ARG A 48 3.20 -3.64 -6.91
N PRO A 49 2.64 -2.94 -5.92
CA PRO A 49 2.15 -3.59 -4.70
C PRO A 49 1.10 -4.67 -4.98
N ILE A 50 0.13 -4.42 -5.86
CA ILE A 50 -0.91 -5.39 -6.18
C ILE A 50 -0.32 -6.65 -6.82
N LEU A 51 0.65 -6.52 -7.73
CA LEU A 51 1.40 -7.66 -8.29
C LEU A 51 2.14 -8.46 -7.22
N THR A 52 2.69 -7.77 -6.22
CA THR A 52 3.39 -8.42 -5.09
C THR A 52 2.41 -9.25 -4.24
N LEU A 53 1.22 -8.70 -3.95
CA LEU A 53 0.16 -9.43 -3.25
C LEU A 53 -0.28 -10.67 -4.05
N MET A 54 -0.49 -10.52 -5.35
CA MET A 54 -0.87 -11.64 -6.22
C MET A 54 0.21 -12.72 -6.29
N ALA A 55 1.49 -12.35 -6.34
CA ALA A 55 2.59 -13.30 -6.32
C ALA A 55 2.64 -14.08 -4.99
N CYS A 56 2.35 -13.43 -3.87
CA CYS A 56 2.22 -14.07 -2.57
C CYS A 56 1.05 -15.08 -2.56
N GLU A 57 -0.13 -14.68 -3.04
CA GLU A 57 -1.31 -15.56 -3.17
C GLU A 57 -1.02 -16.77 -4.07
N ALA A 58 -0.41 -16.54 -5.23
CA ALA A 58 -0.07 -17.59 -6.19
C ALA A 58 0.94 -18.60 -5.62
N SER A 59 1.73 -18.18 -4.62
CA SER A 59 2.67 -19.04 -3.91
C SER A 59 2.04 -19.75 -2.70
N GLY A 60 0.73 -19.60 -2.48
CA GLY A 60 0.00 -20.19 -1.34
C GLY A 60 0.09 -19.36 -0.04
N GLY A 61 0.60 -18.13 -0.12
CA GLY A 61 0.68 -17.22 1.03
C GLY A 61 -0.55 -16.34 1.20
N GLU A 62 -0.73 -15.82 2.42
CA GLU A 62 -1.74 -14.80 2.69
C GLU A 62 -1.26 -13.42 2.22
N PRO A 63 -2.05 -12.66 1.43
CA PRO A 63 -1.68 -11.32 0.91
C PRO A 63 -1.17 -10.37 1.98
N GLN A 64 -1.77 -10.42 3.16
CA GLN A 64 -1.48 -9.53 4.28
C GLN A 64 -0.02 -9.66 4.70
N ARG A 65 0.61 -10.82 4.51
CA ARG A 65 2.03 -11.04 4.81
C ARG A 65 2.98 -10.32 3.86
N ALA A 66 2.49 -9.88 2.71
CA ALA A 66 3.26 -9.12 1.74
C ALA A 66 3.01 -7.59 1.82
N LEU A 67 2.22 -7.14 2.79
CA LEU A 67 2.05 -5.71 3.09
C LEU A 67 3.17 -5.22 4.03
N PRO A 68 3.50 -3.91 3.99
CA PRO A 68 4.34 -3.29 5.01
C PRO A 68 3.68 -3.37 6.40
N PHE A 69 4.53 -3.53 7.40
CA PHE A 69 4.22 -3.84 8.80
C PHE A 69 3.38 -2.77 9.51
#